data_AF-A0AAU1WA94-F1
#
_entry.id   AF-A0AAU1WA94-F1
#
_cell.length_a   1.000
_cell.length_b   1.000
_cell.length_c   1.000
_cell.angle_alpha   90.00
_cell.angle_beta   90.00
_cell.angle_gamma   90.00
#
_symmetry.space_group_name_H-M   'P 1'
#
loop_
_entity.id
_entity.type
_entity.pdbx_description
1 polymer ?
#
loop_
_entity_poly.entity_id
_entity_poly.type
_entity_poly.pdbx_seq_one_letter_code
_entity_poly.pdbx_strand_id
1 'polypeptide(L)'
;MTHSTGHRTAGDLTAHIGLVPWADADFDLLLKNNAPEMTAHLGGPETLDQLMDRHRRYLALSTLDGHGRMFRITAGPDAPAAGSIGYWATPWQGERIWETGWGVLPGYQGRGIAAAAARLVAAHAAADRARLRHLHAFPAVDHSASNGVCRSAGFTLRGPCDFEYPKGRAIRCHDWHLDLRTLSRASS
;
A
#
# COMPACT_ATOMS: atom_id res chain seq x y z
N MET A 1 -39.50 11.85 3.42
CA MET A 1 -38.07 12.18 3.51
C MET A 1 -37.31 11.23 2.61
N THR A 2 -36.97 11.66 1.40
CA THR A 2 -36.19 10.87 0.45
C THR A 2 -34.72 10.98 0.83
N HIS A 3 -34.12 9.90 1.35
CA HIS A 3 -32.66 9.81 1.48
C HIS A 3 -32.07 9.77 0.07
N SER A 4 -31.60 10.92 -0.39
CA SER A 4 -30.78 11.03 -1.59
C SER A 4 -29.42 10.42 -1.28
N THR A 5 -29.21 9.17 -1.66
CA THR A 5 -27.90 8.53 -1.67
C THR A 5 -27.05 9.25 -2.73
N GLY A 6 -26.39 10.32 -2.32
CA GLY A 6 -25.51 11.11 -3.18
C GLY A 6 -24.44 10.22 -3.79
N HIS A 7 -24.43 10.13 -5.12
CA HIS A 7 -23.39 9.43 -5.86
C HIS A 7 -22.10 10.27 -5.75
N ARG A 8 -21.25 9.95 -4.77
CA ARG A 8 -19.97 10.67 -4.59
C ARG A 8 -19.06 10.43 -5.80
N THR A 9 -18.55 11.52 -6.38
CA THR A 9 -17.64 11.47 -7.52
C THR A 9 -16.24 11.02 -7.09
N ALA A 10 -15.44 10.52 -8.02
CA ALA A 10 -14.07 10.08 -7.72
C ALA A 10 -13.18 11.23 -7.19
N GLY A 11 -13.39 12.46 -7.70
CA GLY A 11 -12.64 13.64 -7.27
C GLY A 11 -12.86 13.98 -5.78
N ASP A 12 -14.10 13.88 -5.31
CA ASP A 12 -14.48 14.13 -3.90
C ASP A 12 -13.82 13.13 -2.93
N LEU A 13 -13.70 11.86 -3.33
CA LEU A 13 -13.05 10.85 -2.50
C LEU A 13 -11.53 11.05 -2.38
N THR A 14 -10.87 11.45 -3.47
CA THR A 14 -9.41 11.70 -3.45
C THR A 14 -9.03 13.03 -2.81
N ALA A 15 -9.94 14.01 -2.77
CA ALA A 15 -9.73 15.28 -2.07
C ALA A 15 -9.66 15.10 -0.55
N HIS A 16 -10.29 14.04 -0.03
CA HIS A 16 -10.35 13.71 1.40
C HIS A 16 -9.70 12.35 1.68
N ILE A 17 -8.47 12.15 1.19
CA ILE A 17 -7.69 10.94 1.45
C ILE A 17 -6.72 11.15 2.62
N GLY A 18 -6.61 10.15 3.49
CA GLY A 18 -5.69 10.15 4.62
C GLY A 18 -5.09 8.79 4.91
N LEU A 19 -4.00 8.80 5.68
CA LEU A 19 -3.37 7.60 6.25
C LEU A 19 -3.46 7.69 7.77
N VAL A 20 -4.08 6.69 8.38
CA VAL A 20 -4.18 6.56 9.84
C VAL A 20 -3.30 5.38 10.25
N PRO A 21 -2.41 5.52 11.26
CA PRO A 21 -1.59 4.40 11.73
C PRO A 21 -2.44 3.17 12.05
N TRP A 22 -1.98 2.01 11.63
CA TRP A 22 -2.67 0.74 11.85
C TRP A 22 -2.87 0.48 13.34
N ALA A 23 -4.07 0.07 13.72
CA ALA A 23 -4.47 -0.21 15.09
C ALA A 23 -5.16 -1.58 15.21
N ASP A 24 -5.38 -2.02 16.45
CA ASP A 24 -6.00 -3.31 16.77
C ASP A 24 -7.40 -3.45 16.12
N ALA A 25 -8.15 -2.34 16.11
CA ALA A 25 -9.47 -2.26 15.47
C ALA A 25 -9.48 -2.46 13.94
N ASP A 26 -8.31 -2.47 13.28
CA ASP A 26 -8.22 -2.63 11.83
C ASP A 26 -8.19 -4.11 11.37
N PHE A 27 -8.34 -5.08 12.28
CA PHE A 27 -8.40 -6.50 11.91
C PHE A 27 -9.54 -6.82 10.92
N ASP A 28 -10.71 -6.21 11.11
CA ASP A 28 -11.86 -6.37 10.19
C ASP A 28 -11.54 -5.87 8.78
N LEU A 29 -10.71 -4.85 8.65
CA LEU A 29 -10.24 -4.35 7.36
C LEU A 29 -9.28 -5.34 6.70
N LEU A 30 -8.44 -6.01 7.49
CA LEU A 30 -7.53 -7.05 7.02
C LEU A 30 -8.32 -8.26 6.47
N LEU A 31 -9.38 -8.67 7.16
CA LEU A 31 -10.30 -9.72 6.69
C LEU A 31 -10.93 -9.36 5.34
N LYS A 32 -11.41 -8.12 5.18
CA LYS A 32 -12.01 -7.66 3.92
C LYS A 32 -10.99 -7.62 2.78
N ASN A 33 -9.75 -7.26 3.05
CA ASN A 33 -8.66 -7.28 2.07
C ASN A 33 -8.19 -8.71 1.70
N ASN A 34 -8.70 -9.74 2.36
CA ASN A 34 -8.41 -11.14 2.08
C ASN A 34 -9.42 -11.81 1.14
N ALA A 35 -10.34 -11.05 0.53
CA ALA A 35 -11.31 -11.63 -0.40
C ALA A 35 -10.60 -12.32 -1.59
N PRO A 36 -11.12 -13.43 -2.14
CA PRO A 36 -10.48 -14.18 -3.23
C PRO A 36 -10.12 -13.31 -4.44
N GLU A 37 -11.00 -12.38 -4.80
CA GLU A 37 -10.79 -11.44 -5.89
C GLU A 37 -9.63 -10.45 -5.64
N MET A 38 -9.33 -10.15 -4.37
CA MET A 38 -8.23 -9.25 -3.99
C MET A 38 -6.89 -9.98 -3.88
N THR A 39 -6.92 -11.29 -3.61
CA THR A 39 -5.74 -12.11 -3.34
C THR A 39 -5.34 -13.00 -4.53
N ALA A 40 -6.09 -12.95 -5.64
CA ALA A 40 -5.84 -13.77 -6.83
C ALA A 40 -4.40 -13.65 -7.36
N HIS A 41 -3.84 -12.43 -7.34
CA HIS A 41 -2.45 -12.17 -7.75
C HIS A 41 -1.42 -12.37 -6.62
N LEU A 42 -1.87 -12.70 -5.41
CA LEU A 42 -1.04 -12.88 -4.20
C LEU A 42 -0.92 -14.36 -3.78
N GLY A 43 -1.49 -15.28 -4.56
CA GLY A 43 -1.46 -16.72 -4.25
C GLY A 43 -2.72 -17.24 -3.56
N GLY A 44 -3.78 -16.44 -3.46
CA GLY A 44 -5.06 -16.80 -2.85
C GLY A 44 -5.23 -16.29 -1.41
N PRO A 45 -6.42 -16.48 -0.83
CA PRO A 45 -6.73 -15.96 0.50
C PRO A 45 -5.93 -16.69 1.58
N GLU A 46 -5.45 -15.92 2.56
CA GLU A 46 -4.83 -16.44 3.78
C GLU A 46 -5.88 -17.04 4.72
N THR A 47 -5.46 -17.99 5.56
CA THR A 47 -6.28 -18.52 6.66
C THR A 47 -6.44 -17.49 7.79
N LEU A 48 -7.40 -17.71 8.68
CA LEU A 48 -7.61 -16.82 9.83
C LEU A 48 -6.34 -16.70 10.70
N ASP A 49 -5.66 -17.81 10.97
CA ASP A 49 -4.41 -17.81 11.75
C ASP A 49 -3.31 -16.99 11.06
N GLN A 50 -3.16 -17.15 9.74
CA GLN A 50 -2.23 -16.37 8.93
C GLN A 50 -2.56 -14.88 8.97
N LEU A 51 -3.85 -14.51 8.97
CA LEU A 51 -4.30 -13.12 9.12
C LEU A 51 -4.11 -12.57 10.53
N MET A 52 -4.25 -13.39 11.57
CA MET A 52 -3.97 -12.99 12.95
C MET A 52 -2.48 -12.71 13.14
N ASP A 53 -1.62 -13.59 12.63
CA ASP A 53 -0.19 -13.36 12.59
C ASP A 53 0.11 -12.12 11.75
N ARG A 54 -0.49 -12.04 10.55
CA ARG A 54 -0.82 -10.84 9.76
C ARG A 54 -0.75 -9.53 10.54
N HIS A 55 -1.81 -9.41 11.30
CA HIS A 55 -2.20 -8.28 12.10
C HIS A 55 -1.20 -7.97 13.20
N ARG A 56 -0.70 -8.99 13.91
CA ARG A 56 0.35 -8.83 14.94
C ARG A 56 1.61 -8.19 14.36
N ARG A 57 2.03 -8.58 13.15
CA ARG A 57 3.19 -7.95 12.48
C ARG A 57 2.91 -6.51 12.08
N TYR A 58 1.71 -6.17 11.62
CA TYR A 58 1.35 -4.78 11.30
C TYR A 58 1.31 -3.87 12.54
N LEU A 59 0.82 -4.38 13.67
CA LEU A 59 0.88 -3.68 14.95
C LEU A 59 2.33 -3.46 15.40
N ALA A 60 3.14 -4.52 15.39
CA ALA A 60 4.55 -4.45 15.79
C ALA A 60 5.37 -3.54 14.86
N LEU A 61 5.12 -3.56 13.55
CA LEU A 61 5.82 -2.69 12.60
C LEU A 61 5.67 -1.21 12.97
N SER A 62 4.49 -0.82 13.45
CA SER A 62 4.19 0.57 13.80
C SER A 62 4.82 1.04 15.12
N THR A 63 5.40 0.14 15.91
CA THR A 63 6.12 0.46 17.16
C THR A 63 7.65 0.47 17.00
N LEU A 64 8.16 0.02 15.86
CA LEU A 64 9.60 -0.14 15.62
C LEU A 64 10.13 0.99 14.71
N ASP A 65 10.82 1.96 15.31
CA ASP A 65 11.44 3.07 14.58
C ASP A 65 12.44 2.57 13.53
N GLY A 66 12.34 3.07 12.30
CA GLY A 66 13.26 2.71 11.21
C GLY A 66 13.01 1.34 10.56
N HIS A 67 11.90 0.67 10.90
CA HIS A 67 11.49 -0.61 10.30
C HIS A 67 10.34 -0.48 9.31
N GLY A 68 9.56 0.61 9.40
CA GLY A 68 8.43 0.88 8.52
C GLY A 68 7.17 1.23 9.30
N ARG A 69 6.03 1.23 8.60
CA ARG A 69 4.72 1.45 9.22
C ARG A 69 3.60 0.92 8.34
N MET A 70 2.55 0.40 8.97
CA MET A 70 1.30 0.05 8.30
C MET A 70 0.24 1.13 8.57
N PHE A 71 -0.62 1.37 7.60
CA PHE A 71 -1.70 2.34 7.70
C PHE A 71 -3.03 1.78 7.17
N ARG A 72 -4.11 2.26 7.78
CA ARG A 72 -5.44 2.28 7.18
C ARG A 72 -5.55 3.50 6.26
N ILE A 73 -6.04 3.28 5.04
CA ILE A 73 -6.41 4.33 4.10
C ILE A 73 -7.83 4.79 4.42
N THR A 74 -8.03 6.10 4.54
CA THR A 74 -9.35 6.72 4.65
C THR A 74 -9.66 7.54 3.40
N ALA A 75 -10.92 7.55 2.92
CA ALA A 75 -11.29 8.31 1.72
C ALA A 75 -12.74 8.84 1.75
N GLY A 76 -12.89 10.17 1.66
CA GLY A 76 -14.18 10.88 1.62
C GLY A 76 -14.50 11.67 2.90
N PRO A 77 -15.62 12.43 2.92
CA PRO A 77 -15.91 13.45 3.93
C PRO A 77 -16.08 12.97 5.39
N ASP A 78 -16.20 11.67 5.65
CA ASP A 78 -16.22 11.09 7.00
C ASP A 78 -15.03 10.15 7.27
N ALA A 79 -14.01 10.22 6.42
CA ALA A 79 -12.82 9.37 6.46
C ALA A 79 -13.12 7.85 6.64
N PRO A 80 -14.08 7.26 5.90
CA PRO A 80 -14.34 5.83 6.00
C PRO A 80 -13.13 5.02 5.53
N ALA A 81 -12.96 3.82 6.09
CA ALA A 81 -11.90 2.90 5.70
C ALA A 81 -12.07 2.48 4.23
N ALA A 82 -11.06 2.73 3.41
CA ALA A 82 -11.05 2.43 1.98
C ALA A 82 -10.07 1.30 1.61
N GLY A 83 -9.16 0.94 2.51
CA GLY A 83 -8.12 -0.04 2.25
C GLY A 83 -6.96 0.08 3.22
N SER A 84 -5.86 -0.60 2.93
CA SER A 84 -4.63 -0.54 3.72
C SER A 84 -3.42 -0.33 2.82
N ILE A 85 -2.39 0.33 3.35
CA ILE A 85 -1.10 0.52 2.68
C ILE A 85 -0.01 0.57 3.74
N GLY A 86 1.18 0.12 3.43
CA GLY A 86 2.31 0.23 4.33
C GLY A 86 3.62 0.32 3.59
N TYR A 87 4.68 0.57 4.36
CA TYR A 87 6.04 0.44 3.90
C TYR A 87 6.88 -0.29 4.97
N TRP A 88 7.86 -1.08 4.55
CA TRP A 88 8.75 -1.81 5.46
C TRP A 88 10.15 -1.95 4.86
N ALA A 89 11.15 -2.07 5.72
CA ALA A 89 12.53 -2.21 5.26
C ALA A 89 12.77 -3.62 4.72
N THR A 90 13.26 -3.71 3.48
CA THR A 90 13.53 -4.98 2.78
C THR A 90 14.97 -4.98 2.25
N PRO A 91 15.74 -6.07 2.40
CA PRO A 91 16.99 -6.24 1.67
C PRO A 91 16.72 -6.48 0.19
N TRP A 92 17.34 -5.70 -0.69
CA TRP A 92 17.17 -5.81 -2.14
C TRP A 92 18.49 -5.53 -2.85
N GLN A 93 18.96 -6.48 -3.66
CA GLN A 93 20.18 -6.35 -4.50
C GLN A 93 21.43 -5.83 -3.74
N GLY A 94 21.61 -6.26 -2.48
CA GLY A 94 22.75 -5.85 -1.65
C GLY A 94 22.55 -4.54 -0.88
N GLU A 95 21.39 -3.89 -1.01
CA GLU A 95 21.04 -2.66 -0.30
C GLU A 95 19.82 -2.86 0.62
N ARG A 96 19.59 -1.92 1.54
CA ARG A 96 18.32 -1.80 2.25
C ARG A 96 17.44 -0.76 1.56
N ILE A 97 16.23 -1.16 1.21
CA ILE A 97 15.21 -0.31 0.59
C ILE A 97 13.99 -0.22 1.50
N TRP A 98 13.10 0.74 1.20
CA TRP A 98 11.71 0.60 1.58
C TRP A 98 10.96 -0.18 0.51
N GLU A 99 10.18 -1.17 0.92
CA GLU A 99 9.17 -1.83 0.09
C GLU A 99 7.78 -1.32 0.50
N THR A 100 6.84 -1.19 -0.45
CA THR A 100 5.45 -0.85 -0.17
C THR A 100 4.47 -1.81 -0.85
N GLY A 101 3.34 -2.03 -0.18
CA GLY A 101 2.20 -2.76 -0.71
C GLY A 101 0.89 -2.17 -0.21
N TRP A 102 -0.19 -2.38 -0.99
CA TRP A 102 -1.52 -1.84 -0.71
C TRP A 102 -2.63 -2.83 -1.06
N GLY A 103 -3.80 -2.62 -0.46
CA GLY A 103 -5.06 -3.25 -0.86
C GLY A 103 -6.19 -2.24 -0.70
N VAL A 104 -6.95 -1.98 -1.77
CA VAL A 104 -8.11 -1.07 -1.77
C VAL A 104 -9.38 -1.90 -1.93
N LEU A 105 -10.35 -1.67 -1.06
CA LEU A 105 -11.61 -2.40 -1.05
C LEU A 105 -12.38 -2.19 -2.37
N PRO A 106 -13.09 -3.21 -2.90
CA PRO A 106 -13.72 -3.16 -4.22
C PRO A 106 -14.56 -1.91 -4.50
N GLY A 107 -15.36 -1.45 -3.53
CA GLY A 107 -16.21 -0.26 -3.68
C GLY A 107 -15.45 1.07 -3.89
N TYR A 108 -14.15 1.09 -3.61
CA TYR A 108 -13.25 2.24 -3.71
C TYR A 108 -12.26 2.12 -4.89
N GLN A 109 -12.23 0.99 -5.59
CA GLN A 109 -11.32 0.77 -6.72
C GLN A 109 -11.70 1.60 -7.95
N GLY A 110 -10.74 1.85 -8.84
CA GLY A 110 -10.95 2.64 -10.06
C GLY A 110 -11.11 4.15 -9.84
N ARG A 111 -10.89 4.63 -8.61
CA ARG A 111 -11.10 6.05 -8.22
C ARG A 111 -9.81 6.80 -7.89
N GLY A 112 -8.64 6.25 -8.22
CA GLY A 112 -7.34 6.88 -7.95
C GLY A 112 -6.87 6.82 -6.48
N ILE A 113 -7.64 6.21 -5.58
CA ILE A 113 -7.35 6.13 -4.13
C ILE A 113 -5.99 5.46 -3.87
N ALA A 114 -5.70 4.31 -4.49
CA ALA A 114 -4.43 3.61 -4.28
C ALA A 114 -3.21 4.47 -4.68
N ALA A 115 -3.29 5.21 -5.80
CA ALA A 115 -2.20 6.07 -6.25
C ALA A 115 -2.01 7.29 -5.34
N ALA A 116 -3.11 7.87 -4.83
CA ALA A 116 -3.03 8.94 -3.86
C ALA A 116 -2.47 8.46 -2.51
N ALA A 117 -2.88 7.29 -2.03
CA ALA A 117 -2.33 6.67 -0.83
C ALA A 117 -0.84 6.34 -0.98
N ALA A 118 -0.40 5.83 -2.14
CA ALA A 118 1.00 5.55 -2.42
C ALA A 118 1.88 6.81 -2.38
N ARG A 119 1.37 7.96 -2.83
CA ARG A 119 2.08 9.24 -2.67
C ARG A 119 2.22 9.66 -1.21
N LEU A 120 1.16 9.50 -0.42
CA LEU A 120 1.20 9.78 1.03
C LEU A 120 2.17 8.85 1.76
N VAL A 121 2.18 7.55 1.42
CA VAL A 121 3.09 6.58 2.05
C VAL A 121 4.54 6.87 1.69
N ALA A 122 4.80 7.35 0.46
CA ALA A 122 6.13 7.77 0.05
C ALA A 122 6.62 8.99 0.84
N ALA A 123 5.74 9.96 1.12
CA ALA A 123 6.08 11.08 1.99
C ALA A 123 6.40 10.62 3.44
N HIS A 124 5.64 9.66 3.98
CA HIS A 124 5.97 9.04 5.27
C HIS A 124 7.33 8.34 5.26
N ALA A 125 7.60 7.52 4.23
CA ALA A 125 8.87 6.81 4.09
C ALA A 125 10.07 7.77 3.93
N ALA A 126 9.87 8.91 3.25
CA ALA A 126 10.90 9.95 3.10
C ALA A 126 11.23 10.66 4.42
N ALA A 127 10.24 10.81 5.31
CA ALA A 127 10.39 11.43 6.62
C ALA A 127 10.88 10.46 7.70
N ASP A 128 10.95 9.16 7.40
CA ASP A 128 11.35 8.12 8.34
C ASP A 128 12.81 8.29 8.82
N ARG A 129 13.06 7.94 10.08
CA ARG A 129 14.38 8.06 10.73
C ARG A 129 15.46 7.20 10.09
N ALA A 130 15.11 6.06 9.48
CA ALA A 130 16.08 5.23 8.78
C ALA A 130 16.61 5.86 7.48
N ARG A 131 15.90 6.87 6.93
CA ARG A 131 16.34 7.66 5.77
C ARG A 131 16.79 6.82 4.57
N LEU A 132 16.14 5.68 4.34
CA LEU A 132 16.44 4.86 3.15
C LEU A 132 16.05 5.65 1.90
N ARG A 133 16.88 5.52 0.86
CA ARG A 133 16.82 6.38 -0.33
C ARG A 133 15.65 6.06 -1.25
N HIS A 134 15.31 4.78 -1.38
CA HIS A 134 14.39 4.30 -2.40
C HIS A 134 13.18 3.61 -1.77
N LEU A 135 12.01 3.88 -2.35
CA LEU A 135 10.79 3.13 -2.12
C LEU A 135 10.49 2.28 -3.36
N HIS A 136 10.27 0.99 -3.15
CA HIS A 136 9.99 0.02 -4.21
C HIS A 136 8.62 -0.61 -4.05
N ALA A 137 8.02 -0.99 -5.17
CA ALA A 137 6.83 -1.83 -5.23
C ALA A 137 7.05 -2.94 -6.26
N PHE A 138 6.65 -4.16 -5.91
CA PHE A 138 6.88 -5.37 -6.72
C PHE A 138 5.59 -6.07 -7.17
N PRO A 139 4.64 -5.38 -7.84
CA PRO A 139 3.46 -6.05 -8.37
C PRO A 139 3.86 -7.06 -9.45
N ALA A 140 3.10 -8.15 -9.56
CA ALA A 140 3.23 -9.12 -10.64
C ALA A 140 3.13 -8.42 -12.02
N VAL A 141 3.87 -8.92 -13.02
CA VAL A 141 3.90 -8.36 -14.38
C VAL A 141 2.51 -8.23 -15.01
N ASP A 142 1.61 -9.17 -14.71
CA ASP A 142 0.26 -9.28 -15.25
C ASP A 142 -0.80 -8.52 -14.43
N HIS A 143 -0.43 -7.99 -13.26
CA HIS A 143 -1.32 -7.23 -12.41
C HIS A 143 -1.43 -5.78 -12.88
N SER A 144 -2.18 -5.56 -13.97
CA SER A 144 -2.33 -4.27 -14.64
C SER A 144 -2.75 -3.13 -13.71
N ALA A 145 -3.68 -3.38 -12.78
CA ALA A 145 -4.16 -2.36 -11.83
C ALA A 145 -3.04 -1.84 -10.91
N SER A 146 -2.27 -2.73 -10.26
CA SER A 146 -1.18 -2.33 -9.36
C SER A 146 -0.01 -1.69 -10.12
N ASN A 147 0.31 -2.17 -11.32
CA ASN A 147 1.27 -1.48 -12.21
C ASN A 147 0.79 -0.07 -12.60
N GLY A 148 -0.52 0.09 -12.86
CA GLY A 148 -1.14 1.40 -13.12
C GLY A 148 -1.05 2.34 -11.92
N VAL A 149 -1.18 1.82 -10.69
CA VAL A 149 -0.97 2.57 -9.46
C VAL A 149 0.46 3.08 -9.37
N CYS A 150 1.48 2.23 -9.56
CA CYS A 150 2.88 2.65 -9.54
C CYS A 150 3.14 3.82 -10.50
N ARG A 151 2.69 3.67 -11.76
CA ARG A 151 2.82 4.72 -12.79
C ARG A 151 2.14 6.02 -12.35
N SER A 152 0.90 5.93 -11.86
CA SER A 152 0.11 7.10 -11.46
C SER A 152 0.63 7.76 -10.18
N ALA A 153 1.35 7.02 -9.33
CA ALA A 153 1.99 7.50 -8.11
C ALA A 153 3.38 8.11 -8.36
N GLY A 154 3.90 8.07 -9.60
CA GLY A 154 5.18 8.66 -9.98
C GLY A 154 6.39 7.74 -9.83
N PHE A 155 6.18 6.43 -9.65
CA PHE A 155 7.27 5.46 -9.65
C PHE A 155 7.81 5.31 -11.07
N THR A 156 9.13 5.09 -11.17
CA THR A 156 9.80 4.73 -12.41
C THR A 156 9.90 3.22 -12.51
N LEU A 157 9.67 2.65 -13.70
CA LEU A 157 9.84 1.22 -13.94
C LEU A 157 11.31 0.93 -14.27
N ARG A 158 11.98 0.12 -13.45
CA ARG A 158 13.35 -0.37 -13.75
C ARG A 158 13.36 -1.58 -14.67
N GLY A 159 12.25 -2.31 -14.73
CA GLY A 159 12.09 -3.51 -15.53
C GLY A 159 11.59 -4.69 -14.70
N PRO A 160 11.47 -5.88 -15.31
CA PRO A 160 11.01 -7.07 -14.61
C PRO A 160 12.12 -7.71 -13.75
N CYS A 161 11.74 -8.25 -12.61
CA CYS A 161 12.61 -8.97 -11.68
C CYS A 161 11.93 -10.23 -11.15
N ASP A 162 12.72 -11.18 -10.66
CA ASP A 162 12.20 -12.33 -9.94
C ASP A 162 12.17 -11.99 -8.45
N PHE A 163 10.99 -12.14 -7.85
CA PHE A 163 10.75 -11.88 -6.45
C PHE A 163 10.16 -13.15 -5.82
N GLU A 164 10.62 -13.52 -4.63
CA GLU A 164 10.11 -14.72 -3.96
C GLU A 164 8.87 -14.36 -3.14
N TYR A 165 7.68 -14.73 -3.62
CA TYR A 165 6.43 -14.50 -2.89
C TYR A 165 5.29 -15.45 -3.33
N PRO A 166 4.64 -16.19 -2.39
CA PRO A 166 5.10 -16.44 -1.02
C PRO A 166 6.41 -17.25 -1.02
N LYS A 167 7.05 -17.39 0.16
CA LYS A 167 8.31 -18.13 0.32
C LYS A 167 8.24 -19.52 -0.36
N GLY A 168 9.23 -19.84 -1.18
CA GLY A 168 9.31 -21.05 -2.01
C GLY A 168 8.73 -20.89 -3.42
N ARG A 169 8.11 -19.74 -3.75
CA ARG A 169 7.54 -19.48 -5.08
C ARG A 169 8.11 -18.22 -5.69
N ALA A 170 8.87 -18.37 -6.78
CA ALA A 170 9.29 -17.24 -7.59
C ALA A 170 8.09 -16.69 -8.36
N ILE A 171 7.87 -15.39 -8.27
CA ILE A 171 6.93 -14.65 -9.09
C ILE A 171 7.70 -13.63 -9.94
N ARG A 172 7.24 -13.45 -11.18
CA ARG A 172 7.78 -12.43 -12.06
C ARG A 172 7.07 -11.11 -11.76
N CYS A 173 7.82 -10.15 -11.24
CA CYS A 173 7.31 -8.83 -10.86
C CYS A 173 7.94 -7.73 -11.70
N HIS A 174 7.36 -6.54 -11.65
CA HIS A 174 8.06 -5.31 -12.02
C HIS A 174 8.74 -4.69 -10.82
N ASP A 175 10.00 -4.27 -10.96
CA ASP A 175 10.68 -3.39 -10.01
C ASP A 175 10.30 -1.94 -10.32
N TRP A 176 9.27 -1.44 -9.62
CA TRP A 176 8.93 -0.03 -9.62
C TRP A 176 9.65 0.64 -8.46
N HIS A 177 10.31 1.77 -8.72
CA HIS A 177 11.02 2.50 -7.67
C HIS A 177 10.78 4.01 -7.70
N LEU A 178 10.95 4.65 -6.54
CA LEU A 178 10.88 6.10 -6.35
C LEU A 178 12.07 6.56 -5.50
N ASP A 179 12.82 7.56 -5.97
CA ASP A 179 13.88 8.22 -5.19
C ASP A 179 13.27 9.23 -4.23
N LEU A 180 13.28 8.91 -2.93
CA LEU A 180 12.61 9.68 -1.89
C LEU A 180 13.25 11.05 -1.64
N ARG A 181 14.49 11.28 -2.10
CA ARG A 181 15.15 12.60 -2.02
C ARG A 181 14.49 13.64 -2.92
N THR A 182 13.71 13.19 -3.91
CA THR A 182 12.92 14.09 -4.77
C THR A 182 11.73 14.68 -4.00
N LEU A 183 11.26 14.01 -2.95
CA LEU A 183 10.12 14.44 -2.13
C LEU A 183 10.54 15.40 -1.00
N SER A 184 11.75 15.25 -0.45
CA SER A 184 12.25 16.12 0.62
C SER A 184 12.62 17.54 0.15
N ARG A 185 12.76 17.75 -1.17
CA ARG A 185 13.08 19.06 -1.78
C ARG A 185 11.85 19.91 -2.10
N ALA A 186 10.63 19.40 -1.90
CA ALA A 186 9.39 20.11 -2.22
C ALA A 186 8.89 21.03 -1.09
N SER A 187 9.63 21.12 0.02
CA SER A 187 9.37 22.04 1.13
C SER A 187 10.46 23.13 1.14
N SER A 188 10.38 24.09 0.23
CA SER A 188 11.13 25.34 0.26
C SER A 188 10.30 26.45 -0.36
#